data_AF-A0A7C7CFX4-F1
#
_entry.id   AF-A0A7C7CFX4-F1
#
_cell.length_a   1.000
_cell.length_b   1.000
_cell.length_c   1.000
_cell.angle_alpha   90.00
_cell.angle_beta   90.00
_cell.angle_gamma   90.00
#
_symmetry.space_group_name_H-M   'P 1'
#
loop_
_entity.id
_entity.type
_entity.pdbx_description
1 polymer ?
#
loop_
_entity_poly.entity_id
_entity_poly.type
_entity_poly.pdbx_seq_one_letter_code
_entity_poly.pdbx_strand_id
1 'polypeptide(L)' 'MERAMNHYQRALQINPKYADGQNNMGLILQKQDKFDQAIECYESALKINPNFFDAQKNLGHTGLLKGDLVLLHC' A
#
# COMPACT_ATOMS: atom_id res chain seq x y z
N MET A 1 -3.82 -13.23 -13.68
CA MET A 1 -4.23 -12.79 -12.33
C MET A 1 -3.80 -13.76 -11.23
N GLU A 2 -4.02 -15.08 -11.34
CA GLU A 2 -3.66 -16.06 -10.29
C GLU A 2 -2.15 -16.20 -9.97
N ARG A 3 -1.26 -16.02 -10.95
CA ARG A 3 0.19 -16.19 -10.72
C ARG A 3 0.77 -15.13 -9.77
N ALA A 4 0.22 -13.92 -9.79
CA ALA A 4 0.66 -12.84 -8.91
C ALA A 4 0.37 -13.18 -7.44
N MET A 5 -0.84 -13.70 -7.14
CA MET A 5 -1.21 -14.12 -5.78
C MET A 5 -0.26 -15.17 -5.20
N ASN A 6 0.17 -16.13 -6.03
CA ASN A 6 1.12 -17.16 -5.62
C ASN A 6 2.53 -16.62 -5.32
N HIS A 7 3.01 -15.63 -6.10
CA HIS A 7 4.29 -14.96 -5.81
C HIS A 7 4.20 -14.12 -4.53
N TYR A 8 3.07 -13.46 -4.27
CA TYR A 8 2.82 -12.70 -3.05
C TYR A 8 2.75 -13.59 -1.79
N GLN A 9 2.08 -14.75 -1.85
CA GLN A 9 2.04 -15.72 -0.75
C GLN A 9 3.42 -16.27 -0.38
N ARG A 10 4.34 -16.36 -1.33
CA ARG A 10 5.71 -16.85 -1.07
C ARG A 10 6.61 -15.78 -0.45
N ALA A 11 6.41 -14.51 -0.81
CA ALA A 11 7.09 -13.38 -0.16
C ALA A 11 6.65 -13.21 1.32
N LEU A 12 5.38 -13.49 1.60
CA LEU A 12 4.78 -13.49 2.95
C LEU A 12 5.41 -14.50 3.92
N GLN A 13 6.05 -15.57 3.44
CA GLN A 13 6.66 -16.60 4.30
C GLN A 13 8.09 -16.27 4.76
N ILE A 14 8.77 -15.27 4.18
CA ILE A 14 10.23 -15.14 4.29
C ILE A 14 10.68 -14.06 5.29
N ASN A 15 9.91 -12.99 5.54
CA ASN A 15 10.32 -11.99 6.53
C ASN A 15 9.19 -11.07 7.02
N PRO A 16 8.94 -10.97 8.34
CA PRO A 16 8.04 -9.97 8.93
C PRO A 16 8.38 -8.51 8.58
N LYS A 17 9.63 -8.22 8.17
CA LYS A 17 10.08 -6.92 7.63
C LYS A 17 9.48 -6.55 6.26
N TYR A 18 8.66 -7.41 5.66
CA TYR A 18 7.99 -7.12 4.39
C TYR A 18 6.85 -6.10 4.56
N ALA A 19 6.18 -6.04 5.73
CA ALA A 19 5.13 -5.05 5.98
C ALA A 19 5.68 -3.61 6.01
N ASP A 20 6.75 -3.37 6.77
CA ASP A 20 7.42 -2.07 6.83
C ASP A 20 7.95 -1.64 5.45
N GLY A 21 8.52 -2.58 4.69
CA GLY A 21 8.99 -2.33 3.33
C GLY A 21 7.88 -1.92 2.37
N GLN A 22 6.74 -2.61 2.41
CA GLN A 22 5.55 -2.26 1.63
C GLN A 22 4.99 -0.89 2.03
N ASN A 23 4.93 -0.58 3.32
CA ASN A 23 4.53 0.75 3.80
C ASN A 23 5.47 1.85 3.31
N ASN A 24 6.78 1.66 3.39
CA ASN A 24 7.75 2.65 2.91
C ASN A 24 7.70 2.84 1.40
N MET A 25 7.46 1.77 0.64
CA MET A 25 7.25 1.85 -0.81
C MET A 25 5.98 2.63 -1.15
N GLY A 26 4.88 2.39 -0.41
CA GLY A 26 3.65 3.16 -0.53
C GLY A 26 3.86 4.65 -0.27
N LEU A 27 4.69 5.01 0.72
CA LEU A 27 5.01 6.42 1.03
C LEU A 27 5.79 7.09 -0.11
N ILE A 28 6.73 6.38 -0.74
CA ILE A 28 7.47 6.89 -1.89
C ILE A 28 6.52 7.11 -3.08
N LEU A 29 5.61 6.17 -3.33
CA LEU A 29 4.63 6.27 -4.41
C LEU A 29 3.60 7.39 -4.18
N GLN A 30 3.16 7.58 -2.94
CA GLN A 30 2.29 8.70 -2.55
C GLN A 30 2.97 10.05 -2.86
N LYS A 31 4.27 10.19 -2.59
CA LYS A 31 5.05 11.40 -2.93
C LYS A 31 5.24 11.61 -4.44
N GLN A 32 4.99 10.59 -5.25
CA GLN A 32 5.03 10.66 -6.72
C GLN A 32 3.62 10.84 -7.32
N ASP A 33 2.61 11.13 -6.50
CA ASP A 33 1.18 11.19 -6.88
C ASP A 33 0.63 9.88 -7.48
N LYS A 34 1.34 8.76 -7.28
CA LYS A 34 0.93 7.42 -7.73
C LYS A 34 0.06 6.75 -6.68
N PHE A 35 -1.08 7.37 -6.40
CA PHE A 35 -1.94 6.99 -5.28
C PHE A 35 -2.50 5.57 -5.38
N ASP A 36 -2.83 5.09 -6.58
CA ASP A 36 -3.32 3.72 -6.79
C ASP A 36 -2.28 2.66 -6.39
N GLN A 37 -1.03 2.85 -6.83
CA GLN A 37 0.05 1.94 -6.50
C GLN A 37 0.44 2.04 -5.02
N ALA A 38 0.33 3.24 -4.43
CA ALA A 38 0.53 3.43 -2.99
C ALA A 38 -0.52 2.66 -2.17
N ILE A 39 -1.79 2.71 -2.56
CA ILE A 39 -2.88 1.95 -1.95
C ILE A 39 -2.60 0.45 -2.00
N GLU A 40 -2.21 -0.09 -3.16
CA GLU A 40 -1.85 -1.52 -3.29
C GLU A 40 -0.71 -1.93 -2.34
N CYS A 41 0.27 -1.04 -2.14
CA CYS A 41 1.38 -1.27 -1.21
C CYS A 41 0.91 -1.29 0.25
N TYR A 42 0.08 -0.33 0.67
CA TYR A 42 -0.44 -0.30 2.04
C TYR A 42 -1.39 -1.46 2.32
N GLU A 43 -2.26 -1.84 1.37
CA GLU A 43 -3.08 -3.03 1.48
C GLU A 43 -2.24 -4.29 1.59
N SER A 44 -1.13 -4.37 0.84
CA SER A 44 -0.18 -5.48 0.95
C SER A 44 0.48 -5.49 2.33
N ALA A 45 0.86 -4.34 2.88
CA ALA A 45 1.38 -4.19 4.24
C ALA A 45 0.37 -4.69 5.30
N LEU A 46 -0.92 -4.38 5.12
CA LEU A 46 -2.01 -4.79 6.00
C LEU A 46 -2.40 -6.27 5.84
N LYS A 47 -2.21 -6.87 4.66
CA LYS A 47 -2.34 -8.32 4.48
C LYS A 47 -1.25 -9.08 5.25
N ILE A 48 -0.06 -8.50 5.38
CA ILE A 48 1.06 -9.10 6.14
C ILE A 48 0.86 -8.88 7.65
N ASN A 49 0.53 -7.65 8.04
CA ASN A 49 0.23 -7.28 9.42
C ASN A 49 -1.07 -6.47 9.48
N PRO A 50 -2.21 -7.11 9.75
CA PRO A 50 -3.51 -6.44 9.85
C PRO A 50 -3.57 -5.37 10.93
N ASN A 51 -2.70 -5.44 11.93
CA ASN A 51 -2.60 -4.48 13.03
C ASN A 51 -1.53 -3.41 12.78
N PHE A 52 -1.05 -3.27 11.53
CA PHE A 52 -0.05 -2.26 11.20
C PHE A 52 -0.68 -0.87 11.08
N PHE A 53 -0.74 -0.19 12.22
CA PHE A 53 -1.39 1.11 12.37
C PHE A 53 -0.90 2.18 11.38
N ASP A 54 0.41 2.23 11.11
CA ASP A 54 0.96 3.20 10.17
C ASP A 54 0.49 2.95 8.73
N ALA A 55 0.42 1.69 8.29
CA ALA A 55 -0.10 1.36 6.96
C ALA A 55 -1.60 1.69 6.84
N GLN A 56 -2.40 1.46 7.89
CA GLN A 56 -3.82 1.86 7.95
C GLN A 56 -3.99 3.38 7.82
N LYS A 57 -3.21 4.15 8.60
CA LYS A 57 -3.23 5.61 8.57
C LYS A 57 -2.83 6.13 7.18
N ASN A 58 -1.77 5.56 6.61
CA ASN A 58 -1.26 5.98 5.32
C ASN A 58 -2.21 5.61 4.17
N LEU A 59 -2.88 4.46 4.25
CA LEU A 59 -3.94 4.06 3.33
C LEU A 59 -5.10 5.06 3.33
N GLY A 60 -5.62 5.39 4.52
CA GLY A 60 -6.70 6.38 4.67
C GLY A 60 -6.32 7.75 4.14
N HIS A 61 -5.12 8.24 4.47
CA HIS A 61 -4.60 9.51 3.97
C HIS A 61 -4.45 9.51 2.44
N THR A 62 -3.94 8.42 1.86
CA THR A 62 -3.80 8.28 0.40
C THR A 62 -5.15 8.27 -0.30
N GLY A 63 -6.17 7.64 0.29
CA GLY A 63 -7.53 7.65 -0.24
C GLY A 63 -8.13 9.05 -0.29
N LEU A 64 -7.90 9.88 0.75
CA LEU A 64 -8.32 11.28 0.76
C LEU A 64 -7.59 12.09 -0.32
N LEU A 65 -6.26 11.99 -0.41
CA LEU A 65 -5.46 12.69 -1.42
C LEU A 65 -5.86 12.32 -2.85
N LYS A 66 -6.18 11.04 -3.10
CA LYS A 66 -6.69 10.60 -4.40
C LYS A 66 -8.05 11.22 -4.71
N GLY A 67 -8.94 11.32 -3.72
CA GLY A 67 -10.24 11.99 -3.85
C GLY A 67 -10.10 13.47 -4.17
N ASP A 68 -9.18 14.16 -3.49
CA ASP A 68 -8.90 15.58 -3.72
C ASP A 68 -8.31 15.83 -5.11
N LEU A 69 -7.46 14.93 -5.62
CA LEU A 69 -6.94 14.99 -6.99
C LEU A 69 -8.04 14.87 -8.04
N VAL A 70 -9.05 14.02 -7.79
CA VAL A 70 -10.21 13.87 -8.70
C VAL A 70 -11.03 15.17 -8.73
N LEU A 71 -11.16 15.86 -7.60
CA LEU A 71 -11.88 17.13 -7.52
C LEU A 71 -11.13 18.30 -8.18
N LEU A 72 -9.79 18.29 -8.20
CA LEU A 72 -8.96 19.33 -8.83
C LEU A 72 -8.87 19.23 -10.36
N HIS A 73 -9.24 18.08 -10.94
CA HIS A 73 -9.23 17.84 -12.39
C HIS A 73 -10.64 17.82 -13.03
N CYS A 74 -11.68 18.22 -12.29
CA CYS A 74 -13.03 18.47 -12.82
C CYS A 74 -13.23 19.96 -13.12
#